data_AF-A0AAJ3F2F0-F1
#
_entry.id   AF-A0AAJ3F2F0-F1
#
_cell.length_a   1.000
_cell.length_b   1.000
_cell.length_c   1.000
_cell.angle_alpha   90.00
_cell.angle_beta   90.00
_cell.angle_gamma   90.00
#
_symmetry.space_group_name_H-M   'P 1'
#
loop_
_entity.id
_entity.type
_entity.pdbx_description
1 polymer ?
#
loop_
_entity_poly.entity_id
_entity_poly.type
_entity_poly.pdbx_seq_one_letter_code
_entity_poly.pdbx_strand_id
1 'polypeptide(L)'
;MNRNKSIAMMLTGIILVSLNMFVLTGVVASNVQAGVEELIVEGRDDASDWEDEEWLVQTSERSYFAYNLTNPGASLDDEVAVFEKMGPF
;
A
#
# COMPACT_ATOMS: atom_id res chain seq x y z
N MET A 1 7.97 -31.44 43.99
CA MET A 1 8.18 -31.68 42.55
C MET A 1 9.40 -32.59 42.37
N ASN A 2 9.31 -33.69 41.61
CA ASN A 2 10.44 -34.62 41.45
C ASN A 2 11.61 -33.93 40.72
N ARG A 3 12.83 -34.04 41.25
CA ARG A 3 14.04 -33.42 40.70
C ARG A 3 14.23 -33.71 39.21
N ASN A 4 13.93 -34.94 38.78
CA ASN A 4 14.02 -35.35 37.38
C ASN A 4 12.97 -34.65 36.49
N LYS A 5 11.77 -34.36 37.03
CA LYS A 5 10.74 -33.58 36.33
C LYS A 5 11.14 -32.10 36.21
N SER A 6 11.76 -31.53 37.25
CA SER A 6 12.30 -30.17 37.19
C SER A 6 13.42 -30.03 36.16
N ILE A 7 14.36 -30.98 36.12
CA ILE A 7 15.46 -30.97 35.14
C ILE A 7 14.91 -31.14 33.72
N ALA A 8 13.96 -32.05 33.52
CA ALA A 8 13.32 -32.25 32.22
C ALA A 8 12.58 -30.99 31.72
N MET A 9 11.87 -30.28 32.60
CA MET A 9 11.20 -29.02 32.25
C MET A 9 12.20 -27.91 31.90
N MET A 10 13.30 -27.79 32.64
CA MET A 10 14.36 -26.82 32.33
C MET A 10 15.00 -27.11 30.97
N LEU A 11 15.35 -28.36 30.69
CA LEU A 11 15.92 -28.76 29.40
C LEU A 11 14.94 -28.51 28.24
N THR A 12 13.67 -28.82 28.45
CA THR A 12 12.62 -28.55 27.45
C THR A 12 12.50 -27.05 27.16
N GLY A 13 12.55 -26.20 28.20
CA GLY A 13 12.52 -24.74 28.03
C GLY A 13 13.72 -24.22 27.23
N ILE A 14 14.92 -24.73 27.51
CA ILE A 14 16.13 -24.35 26.76
C ILE A 14 16.02 -24.77 25.30
N ILE A 15 15.59 -26.01 25.04
CA ILE A 15 15.43 -26.55 23.68
C ILE A 15 14.42 -25.72 22.88
N LEU A 16 13.28 -25.34 23.49
CA LEU A 16 12.26 -24.54 22.82
C LEU A 16 12.77 -23.14 22.44
N VAL A 17 13.52 -22.48 23.33
CA VAL A 17 14.14 -21.18 23.04
C VAL A 17 15.19 -21.31 21.94
N SER A 18 16.04 -22.35 21.98
CA SER A 18 17.05 -22.58 20.94
C SER A 18 16.43 -22.90 19.58
N LEU A 19 15.38 -23.72 19.52
CA LEU A 19 14.64 -24.00 18.28
C LEU A 19 14.02 -22.74 17.69
N ASN A 20 13.45 -21.89 18.55
CA ASN A 20 12.90 -20.62 18.11
C ASN A 20 14.00 -19.70 17.53
N MET A 21 15.13 -19.56 18.24
CA MET A 21 16.20 -18.63 17.87
C MET A 21 17.01 -19.05 16.65
N PHE A 22 17.26 -20.35 16.45
CA PHE A 22 18.20 -20.82 15.41
C PHE A 22 17.53 -21.50 14.21
N VAL A 23 16.32 -22.03 14.37
CA VAL A 23 15.64 -22.77 13.29
C VAL A 23 14.50 -21.94 12.72
N LEU A 24 13.58 -21.47 13.57
CA LEU A 24 12.39 -20.77 13.10
C LEU A 24 12.71 -19.38 12.52
N THR A 25 13.66 -18.65 13.09
CA THR A 25 14.12 -17.35 12.56
C THR A 25 14.70 -17.46 11.15
N GLY A 26 15.55 -18.46 10.89
CA GLY A 26 16.14 -18.70 9.57
C GLY A 26 15.08 -19.06 8.53
N VAL A 27 14.17 -19.98 8.86
CA VAL A 27 13.08 -20.37 7.96
C VAL A 27 12.12 -19.21 7.68
N VAL A 28 11.77 -18.40 8.69
CA VAL A 28 10.91 -17.23 8.51
C VAL A 28 11.61 -16.16 7.67
N ALA A 29 12.91 -15.91 7.91
CA ALA A 29 13.67 -14.95 7.12
C ALA A 29 13.77 -15.36 5.64
N SER A 30 14.04 -16.64 5.35
CA SER A 30 14.09 -17.15 3.97
C SER A 30 12.73 -17.06 3.27
N ASN A 31 11.63 -17.38 3.97
CA ASN A 31 10.28 -17.29 3.37
C ASN A 31 9.84 -15.83 3.17
N VAL A 32 10.17 -14.92 4.10
CA VAL A 32 9.90 -13.49 3.94
C VAL A 32 10.74 -12.92 2.80
N GLN A 33 12.02 -13.31 2.69
CA GLN A 33 12.87 -12.89 1.58
C GLN A 33 12.31 -13.37 0.24
N ALA A 34 11.95 -14.66 0.12
CA ALA A 34 11.37 -15.20 -1.10
C ALA A 34 10.06 -14.50 -1.49
N GLY A 35 9.17 -14.24 -0.53
CA GLY A 35 7.93 -13.51 -0.78
C GLY A 35 8.14 -12.03 -1.12
N VAL A 36 9.16 -11.38 -0.56
CA VAL A 36 9.53 -10.00 -0.90
C VAL A 36 10.14 -9.93 -2.30
N GLU A 37 11.01 -10.88 -2.66
CA GLU A 37 11.61 -10.98 -3.99
C GLU A 37 10.53 -11.19 -5.06
N GLU A 38 9.60 -12.11 -4.84
CA GLU A 38 8.46 -12.37 -5.74
C GLU A 38 7.51 -11.15 -5.85
N LEU A 39 7.22 -10.44 -4.76
CA LEU A 39 6.21 -9.38 -4.76
C LEU A 39 6.72 -7.97 -5.10
N ILE A 40 7.99 -7.67 -4.83
CA ILE A 40 8.55 -6.31 -4.95
C ILE A 40 9.56 -6.20 -6.08
N VAL A 41 10.33 -7.25 -6.35
CA VAL A 41 11.52 -7.16 -7.22
C VAL A 41 11.17 -7.42 -8.68
N GLU A 42 10.22 -8.32 -8.98
CA GLU A 42 9.92 -8.77 -10.35
C GLU A 42 9.47 -7.67 -11.34
N GLY A 43 9.15 -6.46 -10.89
CA GLY A 43 8.78 -5.32 -11.76
C GLY A 43 9.54 -4.02 -11.52
N ARG A 44 10.69 -4.05 -10.83
CA ARG A 44 11.45 -2.85 -10.45
C ARG A 44 12.97 -3.01 -10.49
N ASP A 45 13.48 -4.15 -10.99
CA ASP A 45 14.88 -4.55 -10.85
C ASP A 45 15.73 -4.22 -12.10
N ASP A 46 15.10 -3.83 -13.21
CA ASP A 46 15.83 -3.37 -14.39
C ASP A 46 15.76 -1.84 -14.51
N ALA A 47 16.84 -1.21 -14.97
CA ALA A 47 16.85 0.23 -15.27
C ALA A 47 15.79 0.54 -16.34
N SER A 48 15.53 -0.41 -17.26
CA SER A 48 14.50 -0.30 -18.27
C SER A 48 13.07 -0.18 -17.72
N ASP A 49 12.81 -0.63 -16.48
CA ASP A 49 11.51 -0.46 -15.80
C ASP A 49 11.22 1.02 -15.45
N TRP A 50 12.27 1.84 -15.38
CA TRP A 50 12.24 3.25 -14.98
C TRP A 50 12.61 4.21 -16.12
N GLU A 51 13.01 3.67 -17.26
CA GLU A 51 13.35 4.40 -18.49
C GLU A 51 12.18 4.47 -19.47
N ASP A 52 10.98 4.02 -19.06
CA ASP A 52 9.76 4.19 -19.85
C ASP A 52 9.52 5.67 -20.15
N GLU A 53 9.67 6.03 -21.43
CA GLU A 53 9.49 7.39 -21.92
C GLU A 53 8.08 7.92 -21.58
N GLU A 54 7.06 7.06 -21.51
CA GLU A 54 5.69 7.44 -21.13
C GLU A 54 5.60 7.86 -19.65
N TRP A 55 6.34 7.17 -18.77
CA TRP A 55 6.43 7.54 -17.36
C TRP A 55 7.22 8.83 -17.14
N LEU A 56 8.30 9.03 -17.90
CA LEU A 56 9.15 10.22 -17.83
C LEU A 56 8.45 11.50 -18.32
N VAL A 57 7.42 11.38 -19.16
CA VAL A 57 6.64 12.52 -19.69
C VAL A 57 5.24 12.63 -19.09
N GLN A 58 4.95 11.87 -18.02
CA GLN A 58 3.63 11.87 -17.41
C GLN A 58 3.25 13.25 -16.87
N THR A 59 2.38 13.96 -17.60
CA THR A 59 1.79 15.21 -17.15
C THR A 59 0.47 14.91 -16.42
N SER A 60 0.32 15.41 -15.20
CA SER A 60 -0.97 15.38 -14.52
C SER A 60 -1.89 16.41 -15.17
N GLU A 61 -2.86 15.95 -15.96
CA GLU A 61 -3.90 16.81 -16.51
C GLU A 61 -4.98 17.06 -15.43
N ARG A 62 -5.30 18.33 -15.19
CA ARG A 62 -6.40 18.73 -14.31
C ARG A 62 -7.42 19.48 -15.15
N SER A 63 -8.63 18.93 -15.26
CA SER A 63 -9.75 19.61 -15.90
C SER A 63 -10.53 20.45 -14.90
N TYR A 64 -10.81 21.70 -15.25
CA TYR A 64 -11.69 22.56 -14.47
C TYR A 64 -13.09 22.59 -15.07
N PHE A 65 -14.10 22.52 -14.20
CA PHE A 65 -15.51 22.68 -14.57
C PHE A 65 -16.11 23.82 -13.78
N ALA A 66 -17.01 24.57 -14.41
CA ALA A 66 -17.79 25.61 -13.76
C ALA A 66 -19.27 25.42 -14.06
N TYR A 67 -20.14 26.01 -13.25
CA TYR A 67 -21.57 26.08 -13.48
C TYR A 67 -21.98 27.54 -13.60
N ASN A 68 -22.40 27.94 -14.81
CA ASN A 68 -22.86 29.29 -15.10
C ASN A 68 -24.34 29.44 -14.73
N LEU A 69 -24.69 30.45 -13.93
CA LEU A 69 -26.07 30.75 -13.57
C LEU A 69 -26.74 31.55 -14.70
N THR A 70 -27.68 30.94 -15.42
CA THR A 70 -28.30 31.56 -16.61
C THR A 70 -29.46 32.51 -16.27
N ASN A 71 -30.03 32.41 -15.06
CA ASN A 71 -31.07 33.29 -14.53
C ASN A 71 -30.65 33.91 -13.18
N PRO A 72 -29.83 34.98 -13.18
CA PRO A 72 -29.25 35.54 -11.94
C PRO A 72 -30.27 36.11 -10.95
N GLY A 73 -31.48 36.45 -11.40
CA GLY A 73 -32.58 36.92 -10.54
C GLY A 73 -33.23 35.81 -9.69
N ALA A 74 -32.95 34.53 -9.98
CA ALA A 74 -33.60 33.42 -9.30
C ALA A 74 -33.42 33.41 -7.78
N SER A 75 -32.28 33.93 -7.29
CA SER A 75 -32.00 34.05 -5.86
C SER A 75 -32.86 35.10 -5.15
N LEU A 76 -33.48 36.02 -5.88
CA LEU A 76 -34.26 37.15 -5.35
C LEU A 76 -35.76 37.00 -5.62
N ASP A 77 -36.14 36.37 -6.73
CA ASP A 77 -37.51 36.34 -7.24
C ASP A 77 -38.26 35.01 -6.97
N ASP A 78 -37.74 34.17 -6.06
CA ASP A 78 -38.29 32.85 -5.70
C ASP A 78 -38.39 31.88 -6.91
N GLU A 79 -37.54 32.08 -7.91
CA GLU A 79 -37.44 31.22 -9.10
C GLU A 79 -36.40 30.12 -8.90
N VAL A 80 -36.55 29.02 -9.64
CA VAL A 80 -35.55 27.94 -9.63
C VAL A 80 -34.30 28.39 -10.39
N ALA A 81 -33.14 28.33 -9.74
CA ALA A 81 -31.86 28.61 -10.38
C ALA A 81 -31.53 27.58 -11.46
N VAL A 82 -31.16 28.06 -12.65
CA VAL A 82 -30.80 27.28 -13.83
C VAL A 82 -29.30 27.41 -14.07
N PHE A 83 -28.61 26.27 -14.11
CA PHE A 83 -27.16 26.21 -14.26
C PHE A 83 -26.75 25.50 -15.55
N GLU A 84 -25.84 26.12 -16.30
CA GLU A 84 -25.19 25.54 -17.47
C GLU A 84 -23.78 25.08 -17.12
N LYS A 85 -23.44 23.82 -17.40
CA LYS A 85 -22.11 23.28 -17.16
C LYS A 85 -21.13 23.81 -18.21
N MET A 86 -20.03 24.39 -17.75
CA MET A 86 -18.94 24.94 -18.57
C MET A 86 -17.66 24.12 -18.40
N GLY A 87 -16.86 24.03 -19.47
CA GLY A 87 -15.59 23.31 -19.52
C GLY A 87 -15.65 22.02 -20.34
N PRO A 88 -14.60 21.17 -20.29
CA PRO A 88 -13.39 21.35 -19.48
C PRO A 88 -12.54 22.55 -19.94
N PHE A 89 -11.86 23.17 -18.99
CA PHE A 89 -10.79 24.14 -19.20
C PHE A 89 -9.48 23.64 -18.60
#